data_AF-A0A940F5X8-F1
#
_entry.id   AF-A0A940F5X8-F1
#
_cell.length_a   1.000
_cell.length_b   1.000
_cell.length_c   1.000
_cell.angle_alpha   90.00
_cell.angle_beta   90.00
_cell.angle_gamma   90.00
#
_symmetry.space_group_name_H-M   'P 1'
#
loop_
_entity.id
_entity.type
_entity.pdbx_description
1 polymer ?
#
loop_
_entity_poly.entity_id
_entity_poly.type
_entity_poly.pdbx_seq_one_letter_code
_entity_poly.pdbx_strand_id
1 'polypeptide(L)'
;MRLLGSLLAAAIAVVLLAVPPADAATVSLVLQAPEAVRPGTSVPVVATLTQDGVPVAGATVEVEQQDGATWLPAGTALTDADGVARTTVPSSGTTMVLRARYAGTVSNQATVTVRPVTSTLAVAAPRAIVDEQAGTIAVAWTGADGLPVTGTVLVLQHVAGRPWTRLTTRSTDANGRLAVVVRPRVDTWYRVAGAAGTGWLAPPSQDRAIDNRPPLRPVVLPAQAPRPTRLPAQRRASGAGANVVVRAIPATVWNRMTGISWHRGCVARSSLRYLETNYWGFDGYRHRGELVVRASVAYKYRAAMSRLYAARVPIRAMYLPDRFGYSRKSGGANDYASMRADNTSAFNCRWVTGSPGRRSPHASGRSIDINPFENPYYSAEGWLPNTWWRHRQIGLYAWKTGSHPVVRIMRASGFAWTYGTFDAQHFDGRYLQRRVGD
;
A
#
# COMPACT_ATOMS: atom_id res chain seq x y z
N MET A 1 50.56 4.60 -117.44
CA MET A 1 51.33 5.07 -116.27
C MET A 1 50.35 5.35 -115.13
N ARG A 2 50.71 4.92 -113.90
CA ARG A 2 50.09 5.16 -112.57
C ARG A 2 49.32 4.00 -111.92
N LEU A 3 49.80 3.72 -110.70
CA LEU A 3 49.46 2.69 -109.72
C LEU A 3 48.39 3.17 -108.73
N LEU A 4 47.64 2.24 -108.12
CA LEU A 4 46.91 2.43 -106.86
C LEU A 4 47.48 1.47 -105.80
N GLY A 5 47.64 1.96 -104.56
CA GLY A 5 48.20 1.24 -103.42
C GLY A 5 47.15 0.78 -102.40
N SER A 6 47.47 -0.33 -101.74
CA SER A 6 46.64 -1.07 -100.77
C SER A 6 47.10 -0.83 -99.34
N LEU A 7 46.18 -0.87 -98.37
CA LEU A 7 46.47 -0.92 -96.93
C LEU A 7 45.72 -2.11 -96.29
N LEU A 8 46.46 -2.90 -95.52
CA LEU A 8 46.07 -4.15 -94.85
C LEU A 8 45.55 -3.85 -93.43
N ALA A 9 44.50 -4.54 -92.97
CA ALA A 9 44.10 -4.59 -91.56
C ALA A 9 43.97 -6.05 -91.11
N ALA A 10 44.61 -6.40 -89.99
CA ALA A 10 44.59 -7.73 -89.39
C ALA A 10 43.64 -7.76 -88.18
N ALA A 11 42.80 -8.79 -88.08
CA ALA A 11 41.95 -9.06 -86.93
C ALA A 11 42.42 -10.34 -86.22
N ILE A 12 42.63 -10.27 -84.90
CA ILE A 12 42.99 -11.38 -84.02
C ILE A 12 41.72 -11.78 -83.26
N ALA A 13 41.31 -13.06 -83.35
CA ALA A 13 40.21 -13.63 -82.57
C ALA A 13 40.77 -14.39 -81.35
N VAL A 14 40.35 -14.00 -80.15
CA VAL A 14 40.62 -14.69 -78.89
C VAL A 14 39.43 -15.57 -78.55
N VAL A 15 39.66 -16.88 -78.38
CA VAL A 15 38.67 -17.84 -77.89
C VAL A 15 38.73 -17.85 -76.36
N LEU A 16 37.66 -17.39 -75.69
CA LEU A 16 37.47 -17.57 -74.25
C LEU A 16 36.95 -18.98 -73.96
N LEU A 17 37.71 -19.75 -73.16
CA LEU A 17 37.24 -20.99 -72.55
C LEU A 17 36.36 -20.63 -71.34
N ALA A 18 35.10 -21.08 -71.34
CA ALA A 18 34.19 -20.94 -70.22
C ALA A 18 34.58 -21.94 -69.10
N VAL A 19 34.91 -21.42 -67.92
CA VAL A 19 35.07 -22.21 -66.69
C VAL A 19 33.67 -22.64 -66.23
N PRO A 20 33.40 -23.92 -65.93
CA PRO A 20 32.11 -24.33 -65.39
C PRO A 20 31.88 -23.64 -64.03
N PRO A 21 30.64 -23.26 -63.68
CA PRO A 21 30.36 -22.69 -62.37
C PRO A 21 30.75 -23.71 -61.29
N ALA A 22 31.46 -23.25 -60.25
CA ALA A 22 31.71 -24.06 -59.07
C ALA A 22 30.35 -24.48 -58.48
N ASP A 23 30.15 -25.79 -58.29
CA ASP A 23 28.96 -26.29 -57.60
C ASP A 23 28.86 -25.58 -56.25
N ALA A 24 27.72 -24.93 -56.01
CA ALA A 24 27.47 -24.24 -54.75
C ALA A 24 27.55 -25.27 -53.62
N ALA A 25 28.46 -25.03 -52.66
CA ALA A 25 28.68 -25.90 -51.53
C ALA A 25 27.34 -26.27 -50.86
N THR A 26 27.12 -27.56 -50.63
CA THR A 26 25.85 -28.06 -50.08
C THR A 26 25.89 -27.93 -48.57
N VAL A 27 25.18 -26.93 -48.04
CA VAL A 27 25.04 -26.72 -46.60
C VAL A 27 23.90 -27.58 -46.06
N SER A 28 24.18 -28.41 -45.05
CA SER A 28 23.18 -29.18 -44.30
C SER A 28 23.08 -28.66 -42.87
N LEU A 29 21.86 -28.35 -42.43
CA LEU A 29 21.56 -27.87 -41.09
C LEU A 29 20.40 -28.68 -40.52
N VAL A 30 20.63 -29.38 -39.42
CA VAL A 30 19.63 -30.22 -38.75
C VAL A 30 19.43 -29.75 -37.32
N LEU A 31 18.17 -29.57 -36.92
CA LEU A 31 17.79 -29.20 -35.56
C LEU A 31 17.20 -30.38 -34.81
N GLN A 32 17.67 -30.59 -33.58
CA GLN A 32 17.12 -31.53 -32.63
C GLN A 32 16.67 -30.80 -31.36
N ALA A 33 15.49 -31.17 -30.88
CA ALA A 33 14.91 -30.73 -29.62
C ALA A 33 14.13 -31.90 -29.00
N PRO A 34 13.93 -31.95 -27.68
CA PRO A 34 13.09 -32.97 -27.06
C PRO A 34 11.64 -32.84 -27.51
N GLU A 35 10.91 -33.96 -27.59
CA GLU A 35 9.49 -33.95 -27.98
C GLU A 35 8.60 -33.21 -26.98
N ALA A 36 9.02 -33.16 -25.72
CA ALA A 36 8.27 -32.49 -24.67
C ALA A 36 9.17 -31.96 -23.55
N VAL A 37 8.72 -30.88 -22.92
CA VAL A 37 9.35 -30.30 -21.72
C VAL A 37 8.29 -29.93 -20.68
N ARG A 38 8.76 -29.67 -19.46
CA ARG A 38 7.97 -29.12 -18.37
C ARG A 38 7.75 -27.61 -18.60
N PRO A 39 6.64 -27.02 -18.15
CA PRO A 39 6.45 -25.57 -18.25
C PRO A 39 7.51 -24.83 -17.43
N GLY A 40 7.93 -23.65 -17.89
CA GLY A 40 8.90 -22.82 -17.18
C GLY A 40 10.34 -23.34 -17.16
N THR A 41 10.63 -24.47 -17.83
CA THR A 41 12.02 -24.93 -18.06
C THR A 41 12.54 -24.44 -19.41
N SER A 42 13.86 -24.44 -19.60
CA SER A 42 14.45 -24.22 -20.91
C SER A 42 14.48 -25.51 -21.73
N VAL A 43 14.11 -25.42 -23.01
CA VAL A 43 14.20 -26.47 -24.01
C VAL A 43 15.65 -26.56 -24.49
N PRO A 44 16.38 -27.66 -24.25
CA PRO A 44 17.69 -27.86 -24.85
C PRO A 44 17.55 -28.08 -26.36
N VAL A 45 18.35 -27.37 -27.14
CA VAL A 45 18.34 -27.41 -28.60
C VAL A 45 19.75 -27.66 -29.11
N VAL A 46 19.88 -28.57 -30.07
CA VAL A 46 21.14 -28.94 -30.70
C VAL A 46 20.98 -28.78 -32.21
N ALA A 47 21.82 -27.95 -32.82
CA ALA A 47 21.88 -27.78 -34.26
C ALA A 47 23.20 -28.32 -34.80
N THR A 48 23.15 -29.20 -35.79
CA THR A 48 24.34 -29.74 -36.46
C THR A 48 24.46 -29.12 -37.85
N LEU A 49 25.62 -28.51 -38.13
CA LEU A 49 25.92 -27.81 -39.36
C LEU A 49 27.09 -28.48 -40.09
N THR A 50 26.86 -28.90 -41.33
CA THR A 50 27.91 -29.37 -42.23
C THR A 50 27.85 -28.65 -43.57
N GLN A 51 28.99 -28.55 -44.23
CA GLN A 51 29.12 -28.03 -45.58
C GLN A 51 29.92 -29.05 -46.39
N ASP A 52 29.33 -29.55 -47.48
CA ASP A 52 29.87 -30.63 -48.29
C ASP A 52 30.22 -31.90 -47.47
N GLY A 53 29.41 -32.16 -46.43
CA GLY A 53 29.60 -33.26 -45.49
C GLY A 53 30.64 -33.03 -44.40
N VAL A 54 31.35 -31.89 -44.41
CA VAL A 54 32.36 -31.54 -43.40
C VAL A 54 31.77 -30.63 -42.33
N PRO A 55 32.03 -30.86 -41.03
CA PRO A 55 31.58 -29.97 -39.96
C PRO A 55 32.09 -28.53 -40.11
N VAL A 56 31.21 -27.56 -39.85
CA VAL A 56 31.57 -26.14 -39.89
C VAL A 56 31.73 -25.60 -38.47
N ALA A 57 32.97 -25.32 -38.06
CA ALA A 57 33.27 -24.78 -36.73
C ALA A 57 33.20 -23.25 -36.66
N GLY A 58 32.83 -22.69 -35.50
CA GLY A 58 32.79 -21.24 -35.26
C GLY A 58 31.68 -20.48 -36.00
N ALA A 59 30.73 -21.18 -36.61
CA ALA A 59 29.58 -20.59 -37.26
C ALA A 59 28.50 -20.20 -36.24
N THR A 60 27.90 -19.03 -36.40
CA THR A 60 26.77 -18.61 -35.57
C THR A 60 25.47 -19.18 -36.13
N VAL A 61 24.82 -20.06 -35.36
CA VAL A 61 23.51 -20.60 -35.68
C VAL A 61 22.45 -19.88 -34.85
N GLU A 62 21.41 -19.38 -35.52
CA GLU A 62 20.26 -18.75 -34.88
C GLU A 62 19.11 -19.76 -34.75
N VAL A 63 18.56 -19.91 -33.56
CA VAL A 63 17.33 -20.67 -33.31
C VAL A 63 16.16 -19.70 -33.32
N GLU A 64 15.14 -20.01 -34.11
CA GLU A 64 13.91 -19.24 -34.24
C GLU A 64 12.72 -20.06 -33.71
N GLN A 65 11.76 -19.37 -33.09
CA GLN A 65 10.47 -19.93 -32.68
C GLN A 65 9.35 -19.38 -33.57
N GLN A 66 8.43 -20.25 -33.98
CA GLN A 66 7.25 -19.86 -34.73
C GLN A 66 6.28 -19.05 -33.86
N ASP A 67 5.83 -17.91 -34.37
CA ASP A 67 4.75 -17.08 -33.82
C ASP A 67 3.77 -16.71 -34.95
N GLY A 68 2.62 -17.39 -34.98
CA GLY A 68 1.67 -17.32 -36.08
C GLY A 68 2.32 -17.70 -37.42
N ALA A 69 2.32 -16.75 -38.37
CA ALA A 69 2.97 -16.90 -39.67
C ALA A 69 4.44 -16.45 -39.68
N THR A 70 4.95 -15.91 -38.57
CA THR A 70 6.30 -15.35 -38.45
C THR A 70 7.22 -16.25 -37.63
N TRP A 71 8.53 -15.99 -37.73
CA TRP A 71 9.56 -16.67 -36.96
C TRP A 71 10.36 -15.62 -36.20
N LEU A 72 10.41 -15.77 -34.87
CA LEU A 72 11.08 -14.83 -33.98
C LEU A 72 12.39 -15.44 -33.47
N PRO A 73 13.46 -14.64 -33.30
CA PRO A 73 14.69 -15.11 -32.67
C PRO A 73 14.41 -15.64 -31.25
N ALA A 74 14.93 -16.83 -30.96
CA ALA A 74 14.69 -17.55 -29.70
C ALA A 74 15.98 -17.95 -28.97
N GLY A 75 17.10 -18.02 -29.69
CA GLY A 75 18.43 -18.25 -29.13
C GLY A 75 19.51 -18.22 -30.20
N THR A 76 20.77 -18.14 -29.79
CA THR A 76 21.92 -18.22 -30.69
C THR A 76 23.02 -19.07 -30.05
N ALA A 77 23.84 -19.74 -30.87
CA ALA A 77 25.02 -20.47 -30.42
C ALA A 77 26.06 -20.59 -31.53
N LEU A 78 27.32 -20.69 -31.14
CA LEU A 78 28.42 -21.02 -32.04
C LEU A 78 28.53 -22.54 -32.17
N THR A 79 28.86 -23.01 -33.37
CA THR A 79 29.25 -24.40 -33.60
C THR A 79 30.63 -24.68 -33.04
N ASP A 80 30.79 -25.84 -32.40
CA ASP A 80 32.08 -26.38 -31.97
C ASP A 80 32.86 -27.00 -33.14
N ALA A 81 33.99 -27.66 -32.84
CA ALA A 81 34.83 -28.32 -33.84
C ALA A 81 34.10 -29.44 -34.62
N ASP A 82 33.03 -30.01 -34.04
CA ASP A 82 32.20 -31.05 -34.64
C ASP A 82 31.00 -30.45 -35.39
N GLY A 83 30.95 -29.13 -35.56
CA GLY A 83 29.86 -28.44 -36.25
C GLY A 83 28.57 -28.38 -35.44
N VAL A 84 28.63 -28.60 -34.11
CA VAL A 84 27.46 -28.68 -33.25
C VAL A 84 27.29 -27.38 -32.46
N ALA A 85 26.15 -26.72 -32.62
CA ALA A 85 25.73 -25.57 -31.82
C ALA A 85 24.70 -26.01 -30.77
N ARG A 86 24.93 -25.66 -29.50
CA ARG A 86 24.05 -26.00 -28.37
C ARG A 86 23.54 -24.75 -27.70
N THR A 87 22.23 -24.65 -27.53
CA THR A 87 21.60 -23.53 -26.82
C THR A 87 20.35 -24.02 -26.08
N THR A 88 19.71 -23.12 -25.34
CA THR A 88 18.42 -23.41 -24.72
C THR A 88 17.41 -22.31 -25.04
N VAL A 89 16.16 -22.70 -25.26
CA VAL A 89 15.05 -21.78 -25.53
C VAL A 89 14.05 -21.84 -24.38
N PRO A 90 13.66 -20.72 -23.74
CA PRO A 90 12.64 -20.75 -22.69
C PRO A 90 11.33 -21.37 -23.18
N SER A 91 10.75 -22.31 -22.42
CA SER A 91 9.45 -22.87 -22.79
C SER A 91 8.35 -21.82 -22.79
N SER A 92 7.48 -21.86 -23.79
CA SER A 92 6.34 -20.95 -23.92
C SER A 92 5.15 -21.63 -24.60
N GLY A 93 3.94 -21.16 -24.27
CA GLY A 93 2.70 -21.75 -24.78
C GLY A 93 2.50 -23.21 -24.37
N THR A 94 1.68 -23.93 -25.12
CA THR A 94 1.47 -25.38 -24.98
C THR A 94 2.29 -26.19 -25.99
N THR A 95 2.68 -25.55 -27.09
CA THR A 95 3.45 -26.15 -28.18
C THR A 95 4.38 -25.08 -28.73
N MET A 96 5.64 -25.44 -28.90
CA MET A 96 6.64 -24.61 -29.58
C MET A 96 7.02 -25.30 -30.87
N VAL A 97 7.20 -24.53 -31.94
CA VAL A 97 7.81 -25.02 -33.17
C VAL A 97 9.10 -24.24 -33.37
N LEU A 98 10.21 -24.96 -33.42
CA LEU A 98 11.56 -24.42 -33.47
C LEU A 98 12.22 -24.78 -34.80
N ARG A 99 13.07 -23.88 -35.31
CA ARG A 99 14.00 -24.18 -36.41
C ARG A 99 15.32 -23.45 -36.20
N ALA A 100 16.37 -23.87 -36.89
CA ALA A 100 17.64 -23.18 -36.94
C ALA A 100 17.85 -22.51 -38.30
N ARG A 101 18.63 -21.43 -38.32
CA ARG A 101 19.03 -20.68 -39.50
C ARG A 101 20.54 -20.44 -39.50
N TYR A 102 21.16 -20.60 -40.67
CA TYR A 102 22.55 -20.22 -40.93
C TYR A 102 22.71 -19.82 -42.39
N ALA A 103 23.28 -18.64 -42.66
CA ALA A 103 23.62 -18.15 -44.00
C ALA A 103 22.49 -18.30 -45.06
N GLY A 104 21.23 -18.14 -44.65
CA GLY A 104 20.05 -18.32 -45.52
C GLY A 104 19.48 -19.74 -45.55
N THR A 105 20.25 -20.76 -45.17
CA THR A 105 19.78 -22.14 -44.97
C THR A 105 18.94 -22.25 -43.70
N VAL A 106 17.83 -22.99 -43.78
CA VAL A 106 16.94 -23.30 -42.65
C VAL A 106 16.90 -24.80 -42.40
N SER A 107 16.81 -25.20 -41.13
CA SER A 107 16.75 -26.61 -40.75
C SER A 107 15.35 -27.21 -40.94
N ASN A 108 15.23 -28.51 -40.65
CA ASN A 108 13.95 -29.12 -40.27
C ASN A 108 13.31 -28.37 -39.08
N GLN A 109 11.99 -28.48 -38.96
CA GLN A 109 11.27 -27.99 -37.80
C GLN A 109 11.27 -29.04 -36.69
N ALA A 110 11.38 -28.61 -35.44
CA ALA A 110 11.22 -29.43 -34.26
C ALA A 110 10.03 -28.92 -33.45
N THR A 111 9.03 -29.78 -33.25
CA THR A 111 7.85 -29.46 -32.43
C THR A 111 8.07 -29.97 -31.02
N VAL A 112 7.95 -29.08 -30.04
CA VAL A 112 8.14 -29.36 -28.61
C VAL A 112 6.84 -29.10 -27.87
N THR A 113 6.30 -30.13 -27.21
CA THR A 113 5.10 -30.01 -26.38
C THR A 113 5.46 -29.54 -24.98
N VAL A 114 4.91 -28.42 -24.53
CA VAL A 114 5.02 -27.97 -23.14
C VAL A 114 3.89 -28.63 -22.36
N ARG A 115 4.19 -29.79 -21.75
CA ARG A 115 3.16 -30.63 -21.11
C ARG A 115 2.64 -29.96 -19.84
N PRO A 116 1.33 -29.68 -19.71
CA PRO A 116 0.79 -29.12 -18.49
C PRO A 116 1.07 -30.03 -17.28
N VAL A 117 1.42 -29.42 -16.15
CA VAL A 117 1.73 -30.16 -14.92
C VAL A 117 0.80 -29.71 -13.80
N THR A 118 0.08 -30.68 -13.23
CA THR A 118 -0.67 -30.47 -11.98
C THR A 118 0.29 -30.01 -10.89
N SER A 119 -0.09 -29.01 -10.11
CA SER A 119 0.77 -28.45 -9.08
C SER A 119 -0.02 -27.96 -7.87
N THR A 120 0.67 -27.81 -6.75
CA THR A 120 0.11 -27.34 -5.48
C THR A 120 0.73 -26.01 -5.10
N LEU A 121 -0.12 -25.03 -4.79
CA LEU A 121 0.27 -23.71 -4.32
C LEU A 121 -0.15 -23.55 -2.85
N ALA A 122 0.83 -23.53 -1.96
CA ALA A 122 0.62 -23.38 -0.53
C ALA A 122 0.98 -21.97 -0.09
N VAL A 123 0.20 -21.44 0.85
CA VAL A 123 0.48 -20.16 1.52
C VAL A 123 0.45 -20.31 3.03
N ALA A 124 1.45 -19.74 3.66
CA ALA A 124 1.59 -19.59 5.10
C ALA A 124 1.67 -18.10 5.45
N ALA A 125 1.02 -17.73 6.55
CA ALA A 125 1.02 -16.39 7.09
C ALA A 125 0.98 -16.46 8.61
N PRO A 126 1.50 -15.47 9.34
CA PRO A 126 1.32 -15.38 10.78
C PRO A 126 -0.17 -15.27 11.12
N ARG A 127 -0.62 -15.92 12.20
CA ARG A 127 -2.02 -15.85 12.65
C ARG A 127 -2.43 -14.43 13.06
N ALA A 128 -1.49 -13.64 13.56
CA ALA A 128 -1.74 -12.27 14.00
C ALA A 128 -0.49 -11.41 13.83
N ILE A 129 -0.69 -10.11 13.63
CA ILE A 129 0.34 -9.09 13.58
C ILE A 129 -0.12 -7.89 14.42
N VAL A 130 0.80 -7.30 15.19
CA VAL A 130 0.54 -6.02 15.87
C VAL A 130 0.48 -4.89 14.83
N ASP A 131 -0.53 -4.03 14.89
CA ASP A 131 -0.73 -2.95 13.93
C ASP A 131 0.55 -2.15 13.68
N GLU A 132 0.77 -1.79 12.42
CA GLU A 132 1.96 -1.10 11.92
C GLU A 132 3.26 -1.92 11.94
N GLN A 133 3.25 -3.15 12.44
CA GLN A 133 4.34 -4.10 12.23
C GLN A 133 4.20 -4.82 10.89
N ALA A 134 5.33 -5.30 10.40
CA ALA A 134 5.38 -6.14 9.21
C ALA A 134 5.22 -7.61 9.57
N GLY A 135 4.64 -8.38 8.65
CA GLY A 135 4.74 -9.83 8.66
C GLY A 135 5.01 -10.34 7.26
N THR A 136 5.30 -11.63 7.17
CA THR A 136 5.70 -12.27 5.93
C THR A 136 4.69 -13.34 5.55
N ILE A 137 4.20 -13.25 4.31
CA ILE A 137 3.48 -14.31 3.65
C ILE A 137 4.51 -15.16 2.92
N ALA A 138 4.58 -16.44 3.26
CA ALA A 138 5.44 -17.41 2.60
C ALA A 138 4.61 -18.26 1.65
N VAL A 139 5.11 -18.45 0.44
CA VAL A 139 4.50 -19.23 -0.62
C VAL A 139 5.44 -20.36 -0.99
N ALA A 140 4.87 -21.55 -1.19
CA ALA A 140 5.57 -22.70 -1.75
C ALA A 140 4.77 -23.26 -2.93
N TRP A 141 5.44 -23.52 -4.04
CA TRP A 141 4.83 -24.07 -5.24
C TRP A 141 5.62 -25.29 -5.72
N THR A 142 4.92 -26.43 -5.74
CA THR A 142 5.49 -27.73 -6.09
C THR A 142 4.63 -28.41 -7.15
N GLY A 143 5.26 -28.99 -8.17
CA GLY A 143 4.56 -29.82 -9.14
C GLY A 143 4.17 -31.18 -8.55
N ALA A 144 3.24 -31.88 -9.20
CA ALA A 144 2.85 -33.25 -8.81
C ALA A 144 4.01 -34.25 -8.95
N ASP A 145 5.03 -33.88 -9.72
CA ASP A 145 6.32 -34.57 -9.84
C ASP A 145 7.24 -34.35 -8.62
N GLY A 146 6.83 -33.56 -7.63
CA GLY A 146 7.61 -33.24 -6.43
C GLY A 146 8.67 -32.16 -6.64
N LEU A 147 8.83 -31.65 -7.88
CA LEU A 147 9.85 -30.66 -8.20
C LEU A 147 9.34 -29.23 -7.93
N PRO A 148 10.22 -28.31 -7.47
CA PRO A 148 9.85 -26.92 -7.27
C PRO A 148 9.38 -26.27 -8.59
N VAL A 149 8.43 -25.36 -8.48
CA VAL A 149 7.94 -24.57 -9.62
C VAL A 149 8.52 -23.18 -9.56
N THR A 150 9.31 -22.79 -10.56
CA THR A 150 9.69 -21.40 -10.81
C THR A 150 8.64 -20.79 -11.73
N GLY A 151 7.73 -19.99 -11.16
CA GLY A 151 6.56 -19.53 -11.88
C GLY A 151 5.95 -18.27 -11.28
N THR A 152 5.14 -17.57 -12.08
CA THR A 152 4.49 -16.32 -11.68
C THR A 152 3.29 -16.59 -10.77
N VAL A 153 3.34 -16.03 -9.56
CA VAL A 153 2.29 -16.10 -8.54
C VAL A 153 1.57 -14.75 -8.43
N LEU A 154 0.24 -14.81 -8.46
CA LEU A 154 -0.65 -13.72 -8.07
C LEU A 154 -0.91 -13.80 -6.57
N VAL A 155 -0.50 -12.78 -5.82
CA VAL A 155 -0.82 -12.65 -4.40
C VAL A 155 -2.03 -11.74 -4.27
N LEU A 156 -3.09 -12.26 -3.67
CA LEU A 156 -4.38 -11.62 -3.50
C LEU A 156 -4.61 -11.28 -2.04
N GLN A 157 -5.34 -10.21 -1.78
CA GLN A 157 -5.79 -9.81 -0.46
C GLN A 157 -7.27 -9.50 -0.43
N HIS A 158 -7.89 -9.73 0.72
CA HIS A 158 -9.30 -9.44 1.00
C HIS A 158 -9.45 -8.85 2.39
N VAL A 159 -10.28 -7.83 2.50
CA VAL A 159 -10.74 -7.26 3.76
C VAL A 159 -12.25 -7.45 3.81
N ALA A 160 -12.79 -7.82 4.96
CA ALA A 160 -14.22 -8.06 5.13
C ALA A 160 -15.07 -6.90 4.54
N GLY A 161 -16.07 -7.26 3.73
CA GLY A 161 -16.93 -6.30 3.02
C GLY A 161 -16.31 -5.66 1.77
N ARG A 162 -15.12 -6.08 1.34
CA ARG A 162 -14.47 -5.67 0.08
C ARG A 162 -14.23 -6.88 -0.82
N PRO A 163 -14.22 -6.74 -2.16
CA PRO A 163 -13.84 -7.84 -3.04
C PRO A 163 -12.36 -8.21 -2.85
N TRP A 164 -11.98 -9.41 -3.29
CA TRP A 164 -10.57 -9.78 -3.45
C TRP A 164 -9.88 -8.83 -4.43
N THR A 165 -8.66 -8.42 -4.11
CA THR A 165 -7.84 -7.54 -4.96
C THR A 165 -6.43 -8.07 -5.06
N ARG A 166 -5.75 -7.75 -6.18
CA ARG A 166 -4.35 -8.11 -6.35
C ARG A 166 -3.47 -7.23 -5.47
N LEU A 167 -2.71 -7.87 -4.57
CA LEU A 167 -1.68 -7.21 -3.78
C LEU A 167 -0.40 -7.04 -4.61
N THR A 168 0.09 -8.12 -5.22
CA THR A 168 1.29 -8.10 -6.06
C THR A 168 1.33 -9.32 -6.99
N THR A 169 2.16 -9.24 -8.03
CA THR A 169 2.57 -10.38 -8.86
C THR A 169 4.07 -10.57 -8.72
N ARG A 170 4.52 -11.79 -8.42
CA ARG A 170 5.94 -12.13 -8.22
C ARG A 170 6.20 -13.56 -8.66
N SER A 171 7.43 -13.88 -9.04
CA SER A 171 7.82 -15.25 -9.33
C SER A 171 8.38 -15.93 -8.09
N THR A 172 8.16 -17.23 -7.97
CA THR A 172 8.91 -18.09 -7.05
C THR A 172 10.36 -18.23 -7.51
N ASP A 173 11.26 -18.51 -6.56
CA ASP A 173 12.66 -18.81 -6.84
C ASP A 173 12.87 -20.24 -7.38
N ALA A 174 14.13 -20.66 -7.54
CA ALA A 174 14.51 -22.00 -7.99
C ALA A 174 14.06 -23.12 -7.03
N ASN A 175 13.76 -22.79 -5.77
CA ASN A 175 13.23 -23.73 -4.76
C ASN A 175 11.69 -23.69 -4.69
N GLY A 176 11.05 -22.99 -5.63
CA GLY A 176 9.59 -22.85 -5.66
C GLY A 176 9.05 -21.98 -4.52
N ARG A 177 9.86 -21.08 -3.96
CA ARG A 177 9.50 -20.27 -2.80
C ARG A 177 9.36 -18.79 -3.15
N LEU A 178 8.45 -18.12 -2.47
CA LEU A 178 8.27 -16.67 -2.54
C LEU A 178 7.91 -16.14 -1.16
N ALA A 179 8.53 -15.02 -0.76
CA ALA A 179 8.17 -14.29 0.45
C ALA A 179 7.64 -12.90 0.11
N VAL A 180 6.51 -12.52 0.68
CA VAL A 180 5.91 -11.20 0.50
C VAL A 180 5.69 -10.54 1.86
N VAL A 181 6.34 -9.39 2.05
CA VAL A 181 6.15 -8.59 3.26
C VAL A 181 4.84 -7.82 3.18
N VAL A 182 4.02 -7.93 4.23
CA VAL A 182 2.72 -7.26 4.36
C VAL A 182 2.65 -6.45 5.65
N ARG A 183 1.84 -5.39 5.64
CA ARG A 183 1.58 -4.50 6.79
C ARG A 183 0.07 -4.19 6.90
N PRO A 184 -0.77 -5.21 7.14
CA PRO A 184 -2.21 -5.01 7.23
C PRO A 184 -2.56 -4.04 8.38
N ARG A 185 -3.53 -3.15 8.14
CA ARG A 185 -4.04 -2.17 9.12
C ARG A 185 -5.40 -2.55 9.75
N VAL A 186 -5.92 -3.69 9.29
CA VAL A 186 -7.18 -4.34 9.64
C VAL A 186 -7.02 -5.84 9.39
N ASP A 187 -7.90 -6.68 9.93
CA ASP A 187 -7.90 -8.11 9.64
C ASP A 187 -7.99 -8.33 8.12
N THR A 188 -7.04 -9.10 7.59
CA THR A 188 -6.84 -9.26 6.15
C THR A 188 -6.62 -10.73 5.82
N TRP A 189 -7.32 -11.21 4.80
CA TRP A 189 -7.18 -12.56 4.25
C TRP A 189 -6.29 -12.52 3.02
N TYR A 190 -5.47 -13.55 2.88
CA TYR A 190 -4.55 -13.70 1.77
C TYR A 190 -4.75 -15.04 1.08
N ARG A 191 -4.62 -15.01 -0.25
CA ARG A 191 -4.70 -16.16 -1.14
C ARG A 191 -3.66 -15.98 -2.22
N VAL A 192 -3.15 -17.09 -2.75
CA VAL A 192 -2.24 -17.09 -3.89
C VAL A 192 -2.77 -17.97 -5.00
N ALA A 193 -2.47 -17.61 -6.24
CA ALA A 193 -2.82 -18.39 -7.42
C ALA A 193 -1.68 -18.32 -8.45
N GLY A 194 -1.51 -19.36 -9.25
CA GLY A 194 -0.61 -19.33 -10.40
C GLY A 194 -1.16 -18.41 -11.48
N ALA A 195 -0.29 -17.75 -12.25
CA ALA A 195 -0.72 -16.99 -13.41
C ALA A 195 -1.30 -17.94 -14.48
N ALA A 196 -2.37 -17.51 -15.14
CA ALA A 196 -3.00 -18.25 -16.23
C ALA A 196 -2.03 -18.44 -17.41
N GLY A 197 -2.23 -19.51 -18.19
CA GLY A 197 -1.45 -19.78 -19.41
C GLY A 197 -0.01 -20.22 -19.17
N THR A 198 0.38 -20.54 -17.93
CA THR A 198 1.75 -20.95 -17.58
C THR A 198 2.00 -22.45 -17.68
N GLY A 199 1.02 -23.24 -18.13
CA GLY A 199 1.08 -24.72 -18.15
C GLY A 199 0.99 -25.37 -16.76
N TRP A 200 1.00 -24.59 -15.68
CA TRP A 200 0.79 -25.09 -14.32
C TRP A 200 -0.69 -25.15 -13.98
N LEU A 201 -1.17 -26.36 -13.69
CA LEU A 201 -2.56 -26.59 -13.28
C LEU A 201 -2.63 -26.63 -11.75
N ALA A 202 -2.88 -25.47 -11.13
CA ALA A 202 -3.08 -25.35 -9.69
C ALA A 202 -4.37 -24.60 -9.38
N PRO A 203 -5.25 -25.13 -8.50
CA PRO A 203 -6.28 -24.31 -7.90
C PRO A 203 -5.62 -23.21 -7.05
N PRO A 204 -6.33 -22.10 -6.77
CA PRO A 204 -5.88 -21.13 -5.78
C PRO A 204 -5.65 -21.80 -4.41
N SER A 205 -4.72 -21.26 -3.64
CA SER A 205 -4.43 -21.75 -2.29
C SER A 205 -5.64 -21.61 -1.35
N GLN A 206 -5.57 -22.28 -0.20
CA GLN A 206 -6.42 -21.96 0.93
C GLN A 206 -6.21 -20.51 1.39
N ASP A 207 -7.25 -19.91 1.96
CA ASP A 207 -7.20 -18.57 2.53
C ASP A 207 -6.45 -18.58 3.87
N ARG A 208 -5.62 -17.56 4.08
CA ARG A 208 -4.93 -17.33 5.36
C ARG A 208 -5.29 -15.96 5.89
N ALA A 209 -5.94 -15.93 7.03
CA ALA A 209 -6.24 -14.70 7.75
C ALA A 209 -5.04 -14.27 8.59
N ILE A 210 -4.78 -12.96 8.61
CA ILE A 210 -3.92 -12.32 9.58
C ILE A 210 -4.80 -11.39 10.42
N ASP A 211 -4.92 -11.70 11.72
CA ASP A 211 -5.57 -10.81 12.68
C ASP A 211 -4.66 -9.59 12.94
N ASN A 212 -5.16 -8.40 12.68
CA ASN A 212 -4.53 -7.16 13.09
C ASN A 212 -4.85 -6.93 14.57
N ARG A 213 -3.82 -6.79 15.40
CA ARG A 213 -3.96 -6.60 16.85
C ARG A 213 -3.53 -5.18 17.24
N PRO A 214 -4.20 -4.55 18.22
CA PRO A 214 -3.80 -3.22 18.66
C PRO A 214 -2.42 -3.25 19.33
N PRO A 215 -1.58 -2.20 19.15
CA PRO A 215 -0.29 -2.10 19.82
C PRO A 215 -0.40 -1.92 21.34
N LEU A 216 -1.51 -1.35 21.82
CA LEU A 216 -1.81 -1.22 23.24
C LEU A 216 -3.00 -2.10 23.62
N ARG A 217 -3.07 -2.49 24.90
CA ARG A 217 -4.25 -3.15 25.44
C ARG A 217 -5.46 -2.20 25.33
N PRO A 218 -6.58 -2.63 24.73
CA PRO A 218 -7.81 -1.85 24.72
C PRO A 218 -8.26 -1.50 26.15
N VAL A 219 -8.84 -0.31 26.30
CA VAL A 219 -9.41 0.14 27.57
C VAL A 219 -10.64 -0.70 27.87
N VAL A 220 -10.63 -1.37 29.03
CA VAL A 220 -11.80 -2.06 29.59
C VAL A 220 -12.49 -1.10 30.55
N LEU A 221 -13.72 -0.72 30.23
CA LEU A 221 -14.55 0.10 31.10
C LEU A 221 -15.14 -0.75 32.24
N PRO A 222 -15.38 -0.16 33.43
CA PRO A 222 -16.12 -0.83 34.49
C PRO A 222 -17.47 -1.35 33.99
N ALA A 223 -17.90 -2.54 34.44
CA ALA A 223 -19.10 -3.20 33.93
C ALA A 223 -20.37 -2.34 34.07
N GLN A 224 -20.47 -1.53 35.14
CA GLN A 224 -21.60 -0.65 35.43
C GLN A 224 -21.47 0.74 34.81
N ALA A 225 -20.37 1.04 34.11
CA ALA A 225 -20.20 2.35 33.48
C ALA A 225 -21.20 2.51 32.33
N PRO A 226 -21.89 3.67 32.23
CA PRO A 226 -22.70 3.96 31.06
C PRO A 226 -21.80 3.99 29.81
N ARG A 227 -22.39 3.77 28.64
CA ARG A 227 -21.64 3.74 27.37
C ARG A 227 -21.92 4.99 26.54
N PRO A 228 -20.90 5.57 25.90
CA PRO A 228 -21.10 6.66 24.96
C PRO A 228 -21.79 6.18 23.67
N THR A 229 -22.38 7.13 22.94
CA THR A 229 -22.89 6.88 21.60
C THR A 229 -21.73 6.47 20.68
N ARG A 230 -21.91 5.38 19.93
CA ARG A 230 -20.89 4.89 19.00
C ARG A 230 -20.75 5.84 17.81
N LEU A 231 -19.50 6.11 17.44
CA LEU A 231 -19.15 6.82 16.21
C LEU A 231 -18.61 5.83 15.18
N PRO A 232 -18.62 6.19 13.89
CA PRO A 232 -17.82 5.48 12.89
C PRO A 232 -16.36 5.36 13.32
N ALA A 233 -15.65 4.35 12.82
CA ALA A 233 -14.23 4.22 13.11
C ALA A 233 -13.44 5.43 12.57
N GLN A 234 -12.50 5.95 13.36
CA GLN A 234 -11.59 6.98 12.89
C GLN A 234 -10.55 6.40 11.94
N ARG A 235 -10.05 7.27 11.06
CA ARG A 235 -8.94 6.93 10.17
C ARG A 235 -7.75 6.51 11.03
N ARG A 236 -7.10 5.40 10.67
CA ARG A 236 -5.85 4.96 11.30
C ARG A 236 -4.77 6.04 11.19
N ALA A 237 -3.85 6.04 12.16
CA ALA A 237 -2.73 6.98 12.19
C ALA A 237 -1.83 6.87 10.94
N SER A 238 -1.20 7.99 10.61
CA SER A 238 -0.18 8.09 9.57
C SER A 238 1.07 8.78 10.11
N GLY A 239 2.24 8.39 9.62
CA GLY A 239 3.53 8.92 10.09
C GLY A 239 3.87 8.56 11.54
N ALA A 240 5.09 8.91 11.93
CA ALA A 240 5.63 8.57 13.25
C ALA A 240 5.06 9.45 14.37
N GLY A 241 5.01 8.88 15.57
CA GLY A 241 4.64 9.60 16.79
C GLY A 241 3.25 10.26 16.72
N ALA A 242 3.12 11.40 17.39
CA ALA A 242 1.91 12.20 17.38
C ALA A 242 1.61 12.85 16.01
N ASN A 243 2.59 12.95 15.11
CA ASN A 243 2.47 13.55 13.77
C ASN A 243 1.54 14.77 13.71
N VAL A 244 1.80 15.78 14.55
CA VAL A 244 0.97 16.98 14.63
C VAL A 244 1.23 17.87 13.41
N VAL A 245 0.22 18.03 12.58
CA VAL A 245 0.24 18.90 11.40
C VAL A 245 -0.71 20.06 11.63
N VAL A 246 -0.23 21.29 11.46
CA VAL A 246 -1.03 22.52 11.61
C VAL A 246 -0.97 23.29 10.31
N ARG A 247 -2.12 23.67 9.76
CA ARG A 247 -2.23 24.38 8.48
C ARG A 247 -3.39 25.37 8.46
N ALA A 248 -3.42 26.22 7.43
CA ALA A 248 -4.61 27.01 7.13
C ALA A 248 -5.82 26.06 6.95
N ILE A 249 -7.02 26.50 7.36
CA ILE A 249 -8.22 25.68 7.23
C ILE A 249 -8.49 25.44 5.74
N PRO A 250 -8.53 24.20 5.26
CA PRO A 250 -8.85 23.89 3.86
C PRO A 250 -10.27 24.35 3.50
N ALA A 251 -10.52 24.68 2.23
CA ALA A 251 -11.85 25.10 1.78
C ALA A 251 -12.93 24.03 2.09
N THR A 252 -12.61 22.75 1.88
CA THR A 252 -13.52 21.64 2.20
C THR A 252 -13.88 21.58 3.68
N VAL A 253 -12.92 21.81 4.58
CA VAL A 253 -13.17 21.86 6.02
C VAL A 253 -13.99 23.08 6.38
N TRP A 254 -13.63 24.25 5.83
CA TRP A 254 -14.33 25.51 6.08
C TRP A 254 -15.81 25.46 5.67
N ASN A 255 -16.10 24.87 4.52
CA ASN A 255 -17.46 24.71 4.02
C ASN A 255 -18.30 23.81 4.94
N ARG A 256 -17.72 22.73 5.48
CA ARG A 256 -18.39 21.88 6.48
C ARG A 256 -18.68 22.61 7.79
N MET A 257 -17.82 23.56 8.18
CA MET A 257 -17.97 24.30 9.43
C MET A 257 -19.02 25.42 9.37
N THR A 258 -19.17 26.02 8.18
CA THR A 258 -19.98 27.21 7.99
C THR A 258 -21.47 26.89 8.15
N GLY A 259 -22.15 27.62 9.03
CA GLY A 259 -23.53 27.36 9.44
C GLY A 259 -23.66 26.33 10.57
N ILE A 260 -22.57 25.69 11.01
CA ILE A 260 -22.58 24.66 12.07
C ILE A 260 -21.70 25.10 13.25
N SER A 261 -20.40 24.76 13.27
CA SER A 261 -19.49 25.23 14.33
C SER A 261 -18.99 26.66 14.12
N TRP A 262 -19.18 27.23 12.92
CA TRP A 262 -18.84 28.62 12.59
C TRP A 262 -20.00 29.32 11.89
N HIS A 263 -20.24 30.59 12.20
CA HIS A 263 -21.22 31.45 11.51
C HIS A 263 -20.80 32.93 11.58
N ARG A 264 -21.56 33.83 10.95
CA ARG A 264 -21.32 35.29 11.04
C ARG A 264 -21.34 35.75 12.52
N GLY A 265 -20.36 36.58 12.91
CA GLY A 265 -20.13 36.98 14.31
C GLY A 265 -19.08 36.11 15.04
N CYS A 266 -18.64 35.02 14.42
CA CYS A 266 -17.51 34.23 14.88
C CYS A 266 -16.17 34.87 14.54
N VAL A 267 -15.10 34.40 15.18
CA VAL A 267 -13.73 34.84 14.85
C VAL A 267 -13.42 34.58 13.37
N ALA A 268 -12.59 35.43 12.78
CA ALA A 268 -12.22 35.30 11.37
C ALA A 268 -11.53 33.96 11.08
N ARG A 269 -11.76 33.40 9.89
CA ARG A 269 -11.10 32.16 9.41
C ARG A 269 -9.58 32.23 9.57
N SER A 270 -8.98 33.39 9.27
CA SER A 270 -7.54 33.65 9.37
C SER A 270 -7.00 33.52 10.80
N SER A 271 -7.86 33.68 11.82
CA SER A 271 -7.53 33.50 13.24
C SER A 271 -7.56 32.04 13.68
N LEU A 272 -7.99 31.12 12.82
CA LEU A 272 -8.08 29.69 13.11
C LEU A 272 -7.11 28.88 12.27
N ARG A 273 -6.76 27.69 12.76
CA ARG A 273 -5.93 26.69 12.06
C ARG A 273 -6.58 25.33 12.19
N TYR A 274 -6.42 24.53 11.15
CA TYR A 274 -6.80 23.14 11.17
C TYR A 274 -5.58 22.31 11.60
N LEU A 275 -5.79 21.48 12.62
CA LEU A 275 -4.78 20.64 13.25
C LEU A 275 -5.19 19.18 13.10
N GLU A 276 -4.27 18.36 12.61
CA GLU A 276 -4.43 16.91 12.57
C GLU A 276 -3.34 16.25 13.42
N THR A 277 -3.70 15.29 14.27
CA THR A 277 -2.75 14.60 15.16
C THR A 277 -3.07 13.11 15.24
N ASN A 278 -2.04 12.28 15.40
CA ASN A 278 -2.21 10.91 15.85
C ASN A 278 -2.52 10.89 17.35
N TYR A 279 -3.34 9.94 17.79
CA TYR A 279 -3.66 9.69 19.19
C TYR A 279 -3.89 8.19 19.43
N TRP A 280 -3.82 7.75 20.69
CA TRP A 280 -4.14 6.38 21.08
C TRP A 280 -5.63 6.25 21.39
N GLY A 281 -6.31 5.38 20.65
CA GLY A 281 -7.73 5.08 20.85
C GLY A 281 -7.98 4.22 22.08
N PHE A 282 -9.23 4.22 22.55
CA PHE A 282 -9.68 3.26 23.56
C PHE A 282 -9.63 1.82 23.06
N ASP A 283 -9.62 1.60 21.75
CA ASP A 283 -9.42 0.30 21.11
C ASP A 283 -7.94 -0.14 21.08
N GLY A 284 -7.03 0.66 21.64
CA GLY A 284 -5.60 0.37 21.71
C GLY A 284 -4.82 0.65 20.42
N TYR A 285 -5.50 1.08 19.35
CA TYR A 285 -4.87 1.44 18.08
C TYR A 285 -4.50 2.92 18.02
N ARG A 286 -3.62 3.28 17.07
CA ARG A 286 -3.39 4.68 16.74
C ARG A 286 -4.38 5.16 15.68
N HIS A 287 -5.00 6.29 15.95
CA HIS A 287 -5.95 6.95 15.06
C HIS A 287 -5.47 8.35 14.72
N ARG A 288 -6.06 8.93 13.67
CA ARG A 288 -5.83 10.30 13.23
C ARG A 288 -7.06 11.16 13.56
N GLY A 289 -6.86 12.12 14.44
CA GLY A 289 -7.86 13.09 14.89
C GLY A 289 -7.74 14.45 14.23
N GLU A 290 -8.83 15.21 14.28
CA GLU A 290 -8.97 16.54 13.69
C GLU A 290 -9.43 17.56 14.74
N LEU A 291 -8.81 18.74 14.75
CA LEU A 291 -9.22 19.89 15.56
C LEU A 291 -9.16 21.17 14.73
N VAL A 292 -10.04 22.12 15.05
CA VAL A 292 -9.85 23.52 14.65
C VAL A 292 -9.51 24.32 15.91
N VAL A 293 -8.43 25.09 15.83
CA VAL A 293 -7.81 25.75 16.97
C VAL A 293 -7.45 27.20 16.62
N ARG A 294 -7.29 28.06 17.63
CA ARG A 294 -6.86 29.44 17.42
C ARG A 294 -5.39 29.46 16.99
N ALA A 295 -5.11 30.17 15.91
CA ALA A 295 -3.78 30.23 15.29
C ALA A 295 -2.69 30.61 16.31
N SER A 296 -2.99 31.59 17.16
CA SER A 296 -2.03 32.14 18.12
C SER A 296 -1.66 31.23 19.29
N VAL A 297 -2.41 30.14 19.52
CA VAL A 297 -2.11 29.14 20.56
C VAL A 297 -1.94 27.73 19.98
N ALA A 298 -1.85 27.59 18.66
CA ALA A 298 -1.68 26.29 18.01
C ALA A 298 -0.41 25.55 18.48
N TYR A 299 0.63 26.27 18.90
CA TYR A 299 1.83 25.69 19.50
C TYR A 299 1.55 24.96 20.83
N LYS A 300 0.60 25.45 21.64
CA LYS A 300 0.16 24.78 22.88
C LYS A 300 -0.53 23.46 22.57
N TYR A 301 -1.43 23.47 21.57
CA TYR A 301 -2.08 22.24 21.10
C TYR A 301 -1.08 21.21 20.59
N ARG A 302 -0.06 21.65 19.82
CA ARG A 302 1.03 20.77 19.38
C ARG A 302 1.73 20.13 20.59
N ALA A 303 2.13 20.93 21.57
CA ALA A 303 2.78 20.42 22.78
C ALA A 303 1.88 19.44 23.56
N ALA A 304 0.60 19.79 23.75
CA ALA A 304 -0.37 18.96 24.46
C ALA A 304 -0.58 17.62 23.76
N MET A 305 -0.92 17.63 22.46
CA MET A 305 -1.20 16.40 21.72
C MET A 305 0.04 15.50 21.64
N SER A 306 1.23 16.07 21.45
CA SER A 306 2.49 15.32 21.48
C SER A 306 2.74 14.64 22.82
N ARG A 307 2.51 15.34 23.94
CA ARG A 307 2.74 14.79 25.28
C ARG A 307 1.69 13.77 25.71
N LEU A 308 0.41 14.01 25.39
CA LEU A 308 -0.66 13.03 25.62
C LEU A 308 -0.40 11.73 24.83
N TYR A 309 0.02 11.87 23.57
CA TYR A 309 0.41 10.73 22.74
C TYR A 309 1.59 9.96 23.35
N ALA A 310 2.65 10.66 23.77
CA ALA A 310 3.83 10.04 24.38
C ALA A 310 3.49 9.31 25.68
N ALA A 311 2.58 9.88 26.47
CA ALA A 311 2.05 9.28 27.70
C ALA A 311 1.00 8.18 27.45
N ARG A 312 0.70 7.84 26.19
CA ARG A 312 -0.29 6.83 25.80
C ARG A 312 -1.67 7.06 26.40
N VAL A 313 -2.06 8.33 26.55
CA VAL A 313 -3.38 8.71 27.07
C VAL A 313 -4.45 8.24 26.07
N PRO A 314 -5.41 7.39 26.48
CA PRO A 314 -6.50 6.98 25.62
C PRO A 314 -7.45 8.15 25.36
N ILE A 315 -7.72 8.44 24.09
CA ILE A 315 -8.74 9.38 23.64
C ILE A 315 -9.75 8.60 22.82
N ARG A 316 -11.06 8.75 23.08
CA ARG A 316 -12.06 7.90 22.41
C ARG A 316 -12.28 8.32 20.97
N ALA A 317 -12.55 9.60 20.78
CA ALA A 317 -12.73 10.19 19.48
C ALA A 317 -12.24 11.64 19.43
N MET A 318 -11.89 12.09 18.23
CA MET A 318 -11.43 13.44 17.93
C MET A 318 -11.84 13.79 16.50
N TYR A 319 -13.14 14.03 16.32
CA TYR A 319 -13.75 14.60 15.12
C TYR A 319 -14.01 16.10 15.33
N LEU A 320 -14.09 16.84 14.22
CA LEU A 320 -14.63 18.20 14.28
C LEU A 320 -16.11 18.17 14.75
N PRO A 321 -16.52 19.11 15.62
CA PRO A 321 -17.90 19.19 16.11
C PRO A 321 -18.98 19.26 15.02
N ASP A 322 -18.63 19.73 13.82
CA ASP A 322 -19.56 19.85 12.68
C ASP A 322 -20.27 18.54 12.33
N ARG A 323 -19.63 17.40 12.61
CA ARG A 323 -20.19 16.06 12.43
C ARG A 323 -21.53 15.88 13.17
N PHE A 324 -21.73 16.60 14.27
CA PHE A 324 -22.90 16.45 15.12
C PHE A 324 -24.07 17.36 14.72
N GLY A 325 -23.92 18.13 13.63
CA GLY A 325 -24.94 19.02 13.11
C GLY A 325 -25.15 20.26 13.97
N TYR A 326 -25.96 21.19 13.46
CA TYR A 326 -26.30 22.42 14.18
C TYR A 326 -27.35 22.15 15.27
N SER A 327 -27.22 22.82 16.41
CA SER A 327 -28.19 22.80 17.49
C SER A 327 -28.64 24.22 17.83
N ARG A 328 -29.94 24.50 17.68
CA ARG A 328 -30.55 25.76 18.13
C ARG A 328 -30.32 26.02 19.62
N LYS A 329 -30.33 24.95 20.43
CA LYS A 329 -30.08 25.04 21.88
C LYS A 329 -28.67 25.55 22.20
N SER A 330 -27.67 25.12 21.41
CA SER A 330 -26.28 25.55 21.61
C SER A 330 -25.95 26.84 20.86
N GLY A 331 -26.65 27.13 19.76
CA GLY A 331 -26.30 28.22 18.85
C GLY A 331 -25.04 27.94 18.05
N GLY A 332 -24.79 26.66 17.73
CA GLY A 332 -23.60 26.18 17.01
C GLY A 332 -23.65 24.66 16.83
N ALA A 333 -22.50 24.00 16.68
CA ALA A 333 -22.46 22.54 16.59
C ALA A 333 -23.02 21.89 17.86
N ASN A 334 -23.72 20.76 17.72
CA ASN A 334 -24.45 20.09 18.79
C ASN A 334 -23.51 19.48 19.84
N ASP A 335 -23.23 20.28 20.87
CA ASP A 335 -22.32 19.96 21.96
C ASP A 335 -22.80 18.75 22.79
N TYR A 336 -24.11 18.66 23.05
CA TYR A 336 -24.71 17.55 23.78
C TYR A 336 -24.49 16.20 23.06
N ALA A 337 -24.62 16.17 21.74
CA ALA A 337 -24.35 14.98 20.94
C ALA A 337 -22.85 14.64 20.91
N SER A 338 -21.99 15.66 20.77
CA SER A 338 -20.52 15.50 20.82
C SER A 338 -20.06 14.90 22.14
N MET A 339 -20.52 15.43 23.28
CA MET A 339 -20.17 14.92 24.61
C MET A 339 -20.72 13.51 24.85
N ARG A 340 -21.96 13.23 24.43
CA ARG A 340 -22.56 11.89 24.55
C ARG A 340 -21.79 10.83 23.75
N ALA A 341 -21.13 11.24 22.67
CA ALA A 341 -20.25 10.40 21.86
C ALA A 341 -18.78 10.41 22.32
N ASP A 342 -18.48 11.07 23.44
CA ASP A 342 -17.14 11.21 24.01
C ASP A 342 -16.10 11.82 23.05
N ASN A 343 -16.54 12.80 22.27
CA ASN A 343 -15.71 13.42 21.26
C ASN A 343 -14.86 14.56 21.85
N THR A 344 -13.53 14.37 21.85
CA THR A 344 -12.55 15.40 22.18
C THR A 344 -12.56 16.49 21.11
N SER A 345 -12.80 17.75 21.50
CA SER A 345 -12.98 18.83 20.53
C SER A 345 -12.52 20.20 21.04
N ALA A 346 -12.31 21.15 20.11
CA ALA A 346 -11.74 22.46 20.41
C ALA A 346 -12.64 23.63 19.98
N PHE A 347 -12.63 24.03 18.71
CA PHE A 347 -13.45 25.15 18.26
C PHE A 347 -14.93 24.78 18.08
N ASN A 348 -15.82 25.54 18.72
CA ASN A 348 -17.25 25.58 18.45
C ASN A 348 -17.77 26.97 18.81
N CYS A 349 -18.13 27.77 17.80
CA CYS A 349 -18.68 29.10 17.99
C CYS A 349 -20.14 28.98 18.41
N ARG A 350 -20.34 28.98 19.72
CA ARG A 350 -21.64 28.76 20.36
C ARG A 350 -21.74 29.50 21.69
N TRP A 351 -22.94 29.50 22.26
CA TRP A 351 -23.16 29.84 23.67
C TRP A 351 -22.58 28.76 24.59
N VAL A 352 -22.37 29.06 25.87
CA VAL A 352 -22.00 28.06 26.87
C VAL A 352 -23.14 27.03 27.01
N THR A 353 -22.79 25.76 27.13
CA THR A 353 -23.77 24.66 27.12
C THR A 353 -24.58 24.69 28.41
N GLY A 354 -25.92 24.83 28.28
CA GLY A 354 -26.80 25.09 29.42
C GLY A 354 -26.77 26.54 29.94
N SER A 355 -26.23 27.50 29.17
CA SER A 355 -26.26 28.93 29.52
C SER A 355 -26.30 29.82 28.25
N PRO A 356 -27.46 29.96 27.59
CA PRO A 356 -27.63 30.83 26.42
C PRO A 356 -27.22 32.29 26.69
N GLY A 357 -26.66 32.98 25.69
CA GLY A 357 -26.25 34.39 25.79
C GLY A 357 -24.82 34.64 26.30
N ARG A 358 -24.17 33.66 26.93
CA ARG A 358 -22.74 33.73 27.31
C ARG A 358 -21.88 33.03 26.26
N ARG A 359 -20.93 33.73 25.64
CA ARG A 359 -20.05 33.14 24.62
C ARG A 359 -19.13 32.09 25.23
N SER A 360 -19.09 30.89 24.64
CA SER A 360 -18.22 29.81 25.12
C SER A 360 -16.73 30.13 24.91
N PRO A 361 -15.82 29.74 25.83
CA PRO A 361 -14.37 29.79 25.59
C PRO A 361 -13.96 29.06 24.30
N HIS A 362 -14.71 28.01 23.91
CA HIS A 362 -14.53 27.27 22.66
C HIS A 362 -14.79 28.12 21.40
N ALA A 363 -15.61 29.18 21.50
CA ALA A 363 -15.93 30.05 20.37
C ALA A 363 -14.73 30.88 19.88
N SER A 364 -13.66 30.93 20.66
CA SER A 364 -12.40 31.56 20.27
C SER A 364 -11.36 30.58 19.72
N GLY A 365 -11.61 29.26 19.83
CA GLY A 365 -10.70 28.19 19.40
C GLY A 365 -9.51 27.95 20.32
N ARG A 366 -9.48 28.53 21.53
CA ARG A 366 -8.36 28.40 22.48
C ARG A 366 -8.54 27.29 23.53
N SER A 367 -9.71 26.68 23.57
CA SER A 367 -10.06 25.69 24.59
C SER A 367 -10.18 24.29 23.98
N ILE A 368 -10.06 23.27 24.81
CA ILE A 368 -10.23 21.87 24.42
C ILE A 368 -10.92 21.11 25.53
N ASP A 369 -11.89 20.29 25.14
CA ASP A 369 -12.54 19.32 26.01
C ASP A 369 -12.02 17.94 25.64
N ILE A 370 -11.53 17.17 26.63
CA ILE A 370 -10.94 15.84 26.42
C ILE A 370 -11.78 14.78 27.12
N ASN A 371 -12.14 13.73 26.38
CA ASN A 371 -13.04 12.64 26.81
C ASN A 371 -14.21 13.13 27.69
N PRO A 372 -15.13 13.97 27.14
CA PRO A 372 -16.28 14.51 27.86
C PRO A 372 -17.13 13.52 28.64
N PHE A 373 -17.22 12.28 28.16
CA PHE A 373 -18.11 11.28 28.74
C PHE A 373 -17.59 10.77 30.09
N GLU A 374 -16.27 10.59 30.19
CA GLU A 374 -15.59 10.20 31.43
C GLU A 374 -15.21 11.41 32.32
N ASN A 375 -15.24 12.62 31.76
CA ASN A 375 -14.89 13.86 32.46
C ASN A 375 -16.05 14.86 32.37
N PRO A 376 -17.20 14.56 33.02
CA PRO A 376 -18.42 15.34 32.86
C PRO A 376 -18.26 16.76 33.39
N TYR A 377 -19.16 17.63 32.94
CA TYR A 377 -19.28 19.01 33.40
C TYR A 377 -20.65 19.28 34.00
N TYR A 378 -20.71 20.26 34.89
CA TYR A 378 -21.92 20.71 35.56
C TYR A 378 -22.47 21.94 34.86
N SER A 379 -23.71 21.85 34.39
CA SER A 379 -24.48 22.96 33.81
C SER A 379 -25.66 23.33 34.70
N ALA A 380 -26.44 24.34 34.29
CA ALA A 380 -27.73 24.65 34.91
C ALA A 380 -28.74 23.48 34.82
N GLU A 381 -28.52 22.52 33.91
CA GLU A 381 -29.35 21.32 33.73
C GLU A 381 -28.81 20.11 34.50
N GLY A 382 -27.72 20.27 35.26
CA GLY A 382 -27.06 19.21 36.02
C GLY A 382 -25.79 18.68 35.34
N TRP A 383 -25.41 17.46 35.68
CA TRP A 383 -24.19 16.82 35.17
C TRP A 383 -24.39 16.24 33.77
N LEU A 384 -23.53 16.64 32.85
CA LEU A 384 -23.57 16.23 31.45
C LEU A 384 -22.23 15.60 31.04
N PRO A 385 -22.23 14.57 30.17
CA PRO A 385 -23.41 13.91 29.62
C PRO A 385 -24.04 12.88 30.58
N ASN A 386 -23.43 12.64 31.74
CA ASN A 386 -23.89 11.68 32.75
C ASN A 386 -23.38 12.04 34.16
N THR A 387 -24.00 11.45 35.18
CA THR A 387 -23.63 11.61 36.59
C THR A 387 -22.66 10.54 37.10
N TRP A 388 -22.58 9.38 36.42
CA TRP A 388 -21.83 8.22 36.92
C TRP A 388 -20.33 8.52 37.04
N TRP A 389 -19.77 9.24 36.07
CA TRP A 389 -18.35 9.57 36.04
C TRP A 389 -17.94 10.75 36.93
N ARG A 390 -18.90 11.48 37.51
CA ARG A 390 -18.68 12.73 38.28
C ARG A 390 -17.57 12.63 39.33
N HIS A 391 -17.55 11.53 40.08
CA HIS A 391 -16.63 11.33 41.21
C HIS A 391 -15.57 10.25 40.95
N ARG A 392 -15.51 9.73 39.71
CA ARG A 392 -14.66 8.58 39.37
C ARG A 392 -13.42 9.04 38.62
N GLN A 393 -12.26 8.69 39.17
CA GLN A 393 -10.95 8.85 38.55
C GLN A 393 -10.40 7.46 38.26
N ILE A 394 -10.17 7.14 36.99
CA ILE A 394 -9.77 5.81 36.54
C ILE A 394 -8.76 5.95 35.39
N GLY A 395 -7.63 5.27 35.55
CA GLY A 395 -6.58 5.21 34.53
C GLY A 395 -6.13 6.60 34.08
N LEU A 396 -5.81 6.72 32.79
CA LEU A 396 -5.40 7.99 32.19
C LEU A 396 -6.54 8.73 31.47
N TYR A 397 -7.77 8.21 31.52
CA TYR A 397 -8.88 8.71 30.71
C TYR A 397 -9.98 9.41 31.51
N ALA A 398 -10.00 9.27 32.84
CA ALA A 398 -10.94 9.94 33.73
C ALA A 398 -10.19 10.56 34.92
N TRP A 399 -10.26 11.89 35.10
CA TRP A 399 -9.52 12.61 36.16
C TRP A 399 -10.42 13.50 37.00
N LYS A 400 -10.05 13.69 38.27
CA LYS A 400 -10.77 14.53 39.25
C LYS A 400 -9.86 15.37 40.14
N THR A 401 -8.54 15.33 39.94
CA THR A 401 -7.57 16.13 40.72
C THR A 401 -6.61 16.89 39.83
N GLY A 402 -6.08 18.00 40.34
CA GLY A 402 -5.08 18.81 39.63
C GLY A 402 -3.71 18.12 39.48
N SER A 403 -3.45 17.10 40.30
CA SER A 403 -2.22 16.28 40.28
C SER A 403 -2.29 15.13 39.27
N HIS A 404 -3.45 14.86 38.69
CA HIS A 404 -3.63 13.79 37.71
C HIS A 404 -2.68 13.97 36.50
N PRO A 405 -2.08 12.88 35.96
CA PRO A 405 -1.11 12.99 34.86
C PRO A 405 -1.58 13.80 33.67
N VAL A 406 -2.83 13.60 33.21
CA VAL A 406 -3.41 14.39 32.09
C VAL A 406 -3.47 15.87 32.42
N VAL A 407 -3.94 16.24 33.62
CA VAL A 407 -4.04 17.64 34.03
C VAL A 407 -2.65 18.29 34.11
N ARG A 408 -1.66 17.57 34.63
CA ARG A 408 -0.25 18.01 34.64
C ARG A 408 0.32 18.19 33.23
N ILE A 409 0.05 17.26 32.32
CA ILE A 409 0.48 17.34 30.92
C ILE A 409 -0.13 18.57 30.23
N MET A 410 -1.43 18.81 30.44
CA MET A 410 -2.11 19.97 29.87
C MET A 410 -1.55 21.29 30.42
N ARG A 411 -1.32 21.37 31.73
CA ARG A 411 -0.67 22.52 32.40
C ARG A 411 0.74 22.78 31.87
N ALA A 412 1.57 21.75 31.79
CA ALA A 412 2.91 21.84 31.22
C ALA A 412 2.90 22.26 29.73
N SER A 413 1.77 22.10 29.04
CA SER A 413 1.55 22.50 27.65
C SER A 413 0.91 23.89 27.52
N GLY A 414 0.76 24.61 28.64
CA GLY A 414 0.26 25.99 28.66
C GLY A 414 -1.26 26.11 28.71
N PHE A 415 -1.97 25.04 29.07
CA PHE A 415 -3.42 25.08 29.32
C PHE A 415 -3.74 25.13 30.82
N ALA A 416 -4.72 25.95 31.20
CA ALA A 416 -5.26 25.94 32.55
C ALA A 416 -6.42 24.93 32.66
N TRP A 417 -6.47 24.18 33.75
CA TRP A 417 -7.65 23.39 34.12
C TRP A 417 -8.58 24.30 34.93
N THR A 418 -9.31 25.15 34.21
CA THR A 418 -9.92 26.39 34.72
C THR A 418 -11.00 26.16 35.77
N TYR A 419 -11.81 25.11 35.60
CA TYR A 419 -13.04 24.90 36.35
C TYR A 419 -12.98 23.68 37.28
N GLY A 420 -11.83 22.99 37.33
CA GLY A 420 -11.64 21.81 38.16
C GLY A 420 -12.68 20.73 37.85
N THR A 421 -13.21 20.11 38.90
CA THR A 421 -14.19 19.01 38.78
C THR A 421 -15.57 19.45 38.30
N PHE A 422 -15.90 20.74 38.34
CA PHE A 422 -17.17 21.25 37.79
C PHE A 422 -17.20 21.26 36.26
N ASP A 423 -16.05 21.25 35.59
CA ASP A 423 -15.95 21.03 34.15
C ASP A 423 -14.65 20.28 33.86
N ALA A 424 -14.66 18.99 34.24
CA ALA A 424 -13.45 18.20 34.33
C ALA A 424 -12.77 18.04 32.97
N GLN A 425 -13.54 17.93 31.90
CA GLN A 425 -13.05 17.85 30.51
C GLN A 425 -12.27 19.09 30.05
N HIS A 426 -12.54 20.27 30.63
CA HIS A 426 -12.21 21.55 30.00
C HIS A 426 -10.82 22.08 30.34
N PHE A 427 -10.06 22.39 29.29
CA PHE A 427 -8.76 23.03 29.38
C PHE A 427 -8.71 24.31 28.54
N ASP A 428 -8.26 25.40 29.16
CA ASP A 428 -8.24 26.72 28.54
C ASP A 428 -6.81 27.19 28.22
N GLY A 429 -6.54 27.45 26.95
CA GLY A 429 -5.26 27.93 26.45
C GLY A 429 -5.01 29.43 26.61
N ARG A 430 -5.69 30.16 27.52
CA ARG A 430 -5.47 31.61 27.80
C ARG A 430 -3.99 31.99 27.73
N TYR A 431 -3.72 33.19 27.23
CA TYR A 431 -2.44 33.81 27.51
C TYR A 431 -2.31 33.88 29.03
N LEU A 432 -1.31 33.20 29.58
CA LEU A 432 -0.83 33.57 30.89
C LEU A 432 -0.30 34.99 30.68
N GLN A 433 -1.05 36.01 31.08
CA GLN A 433 -0.38 37.25 31.44
C GLN A 433 0.68 36.82 32.45
N ARG A 434 1.96 37.01 32.12
CA ARG A 434 3.00 37.00 33.15
C ARG A 434 2.46 37.94 34.23
N ARG A 435 2.29 37.46 35.46
CA ARG A 435 2.18 38.38 36.58
C ARG A 435 3.49 39.15 36.54
N VAL A 436 3.43 40.42 36.15
CA VAL A 436 4.53 41.35 36.38
C VAL A 436 4.46 41.65 37.87
N GLY A 437 5.47 41.23 38.62
CA GLY A 437 5.55 41.39 40.07
C GLY A 437 5.94 40.08 40.77
N ASP A 438 7.21 39.68 40.59
CA ASP A 438 8.04 39.16 41.68
C ASP A 438 9.05 40.26 42.00
#